data_AF-A0A2V2YPD2-F1
#
_entry.id   AF-A0A2V2YPD2-F1
#
_cell.length_a   1.000
_cell.length_b   1.000
_cell.length_c   1.000
_cell.angle_alpha   90.00
_cell.angle_beta   90.00
_cell.angle_gamma   90.00
#
_symmetry.space_group_name_H-M   'P 1'
#
loop_
_entity.id
_entity.type
_entity.pdbx_description
1 polymer ?
#
loop_
_entity_poly.entity_id
_entity_poly.type
_entity_poly.pdbx_seq_one_letter_code
_entity_poly.pdbx_strand_id
1 'polypeptide(L)'
;MRGKVWLLPLLLLLLVGCSAGSNERSETTTTPSATNLTYDPQKVKVGDQLGLMTIKSAQVTPFMENQPLVDIEFTSEPIEISGTYHHDPDRDGITFIPDSSSQQLFPKHNLFEYETRLYFTEEKDASLFGNQETGEATIEIEGYHEIVNYKDEVTQNSRLIRMKDIH
;
A
#
# COMPACT_ATOMS: atom_id res chain seq x y z
N MET A 1 43.04 60.07 -4.59
CA MET A 1 44.24 59.98 -3.71
C MET A 1 44.05 58.76 -2.84
N ARG A 2 44.66 57.62 -3.19
CA ARG A 2 45.89 57.06 -2.59
C ARG A 2 45.79 56.86 -1.06
N GLY A 3 45.78 55.59 -0.64
CA GLY A 3 45.94 55.16 0.74
C GLY A 3 45.85 53.65 0.93
N LYS A 4 46.79 52.88 0.35
CA LYS A 4 47.21 51.55 0.87
C LYS A 4 47.91 51.81 2.23
N VAL A 5 47.93 50.95 3.24
CA VAL A 5 48.71 49.70 3.33
C VAL A 5 48.41 49.03 4.70
N TRP A 6 48.08 47.72 4.65
CA TRP A 6 48.53 46.58 5.46
C TRP A 6 48.87 46.72 6.96
N LEU A 7 48.36 45.78 7.77
CA LEU A 7 49.14 44.67 8.36
C LEU A 7 48.24 43.76 9.21
N LEU A 8 48.06 42.52 8.74
CA LEU A 8 47.82 41.35 9.60
C LEU A 8 49.14 41.03 10.33
N PRO A 9 49.12 40.47 11.55
CA PRO A 9 49.33 39.03 11.59
C PRO A 9 48.68 38.24 12.77
N LEU A 10 48.57 36.94 12.51
CA LEU A 10 48.73 35.80 13.44
C LEU A 10 47.78 35.69 14.65
N LEU A 11 46.82 34.77 14.53
CA LEU A 11 46.84 33.62 15.43
C LEU A 11 46.72 32.35 14.58
N LEU A 12 47.87 31.70 14.42
CA LEU A 12 48.09 30.46 13.71
C LEU A 12 47.78 29.29 14.67
N LEU A 13 47.23 28.22 14.10
CA LEU A 13 47.36 26.81 14.47
C LEU A 13 46.35 26.17 15.44
N LEU A 14 45.94 24.97 14.99
CA LEU A 14 45.32 23.83 15.66
C LEU A 14 43.78 23.84 15.57
N LEU A 15 43.12 23.02 14.75
CA LEU A 15 43.41 21.63 14.43
C LEU A 15 43.04 21.25 12.99
N VAL A 16 44.00 20.55 12.40
CA VAL A 16 43.82 19.52 11.38
C VAL A 16 42.72 18.55 11.84
N GLY A 17 41.65 18.48 11.07
CA GLY A 17 40.64 17.44 11.11
C GLY A 17 40.37 16.98 9.69
N CYS A 18 41.28 16.16 9.16
CA CYS A 18 41.04 15.36 7.97
C CYS A 18 39.83 14.46 8.19
N SER A 19 38.88 14.43 7.26
CA SER A 19 38.59 13.23 6.48
C SER A 19 37.44 13.49 5.53
N ALA A 20 37.65 13.08 4.30
CA ALA A 20 36.62 12.83 3.33
C ALA A 20 35.56 11.85 3.89
N GLY A 21 34.32 12.06 3.48
CA GLY A 21 33.20 11.15 3.67
C GLY A 21 32.07 11.63 2.77
N SER A 22 31.78 10.81 1.78
CA SER A 22 30.78 10.92 0.71
C SER A 22 29.55 11.80 0.98
N ASN A 23 29.10 12.46 -0.09
CA ASN A 23 27.67 12.71 -0.36
C ASN A 23 26.90 11.39 -0.17
N GLU A 24 26.48 11.07 1.05
CA GLU A 24 25.33 10.21 1.25
C GLU A 24 24.11 11.13 1.16
N ARG A 25 23.61 11.17 -0.07
CA ARG A 25 22.21 11.33 -0.41
C ARG A 25 21.35 10.91 0.80
N SER A 26 20.77 11.89 1.49
CA SER A 26 19.61 11.63 2.33
C SER A 26 18.49 11.13 1.41
N GLU A 27 18.50 9.83 1.12
CA GLU A 27 17.26 9.10 0.89
C GLU A 27 16.59 9.00 2.25
N THR A 28 16.05 10.15 2.69
CA THR A 28 14.93 10.14 3.60
C THR A 28 13.78 9.60 2.77
N THR A 29 13.70 8.27 2.66
CA THR A 29 12.47 7.59 2.27
C THR A 29 11.48 7.95 3.38
N THR A 30 10.78 9.06 3.20
CA THR A 30 9.63 9.41 4.02
C THR A 30 8.62 8.30 3.79
N THR A 31 8.63 7.29 4.64
CA THR A 31 7.53 6.35 4.78
C THR A 31 6.29 7.22 5.02
N PRO A 32 5.30 7.25 4.12
CA PRO A 32 4.13 8.08 4.35
C PRO A 32 3.43 7.54 5.60
N SER A 33 3.48 8.28 6.69
CA SER A 33 2.70 7.99 7.89
C SER A 33 1.25 8.40 7.59
N ALA A 34 0.55 7.56 6.86
CA ALA A 34 -0.83 7.79 6.51
C ALA A 34 -1.70 7.65 7.77
N THR A 35 -2.22 8.79 8.22
CA THR A 35 -2.80 8.97 9.56
C THR A 35 -4.29 8.64 9.64
N ASN A 36 -4.89 8.09 8.58
CA ASN A 36 -6.26 7.61 8.61
C ASN A 36 -6.44 6.43 7.64
N LEU A 37 -6.46 5.22 8.18
CA LEU A 37 -6.79 4.01 7.43
C LEU A 37 -8.29 3.72 7.48
N THR A 38 -9.02 4.30 8.43
CA THR A 38 -10.42 4.00 8.65
C THR A 38 -11.34 4.93 7.84
N TYR A 39 -12.31 4.39 7.10
CA TYR A 39 -13.22 5.18 6.25
C TYR A 39 -14.69 4.71 6.28
N ASP A 40 -15.63 5.56 5.86
CA ASP A 40 -17.04 5.19 5.66
C ASP A 40 -17.29 5.01 4.15
N PRO A 41 -17.57 3.79 3.66
CA PRO A 41 -17.71 3.53 2.23
C PRO A 41 -18.78 4.39 1.55
N GLN A 42 -19.82 4.84 2.27
CA GLN A 42 -20.86 5.71 1.68
C GLN A 42 -20.40 7.17 1.49
N LYS A 43 -19.30 7.58 2.11
CA LYS A 43 -18.85 8.97 2.15
C LYS A 43 -17.57 9.23 1.35
N VAL A 44 -16.94 8.18 0.84
CA VAL A 44 -15.72 8.29 0.06
C VAL A 44 -15.93 9.00 -1.27
N LYS A 45 -14.86 9.61 -1.78
CA LYS A 45 -14.82 10.31 -3.05
C LYS A 45 -13.58 9.94 -3.84
N VAL A 46 -13.68 10.05 -5.16
CA VAL A 46 -12.52 9.94 -6.04
C VAL A 46 -11.46 10.98 -5.64
N GLY A 47 -10.22 10.53 -5.49
CA GLY A 47 -9.09 11.33 -5.03
C GLY A 47 -8.85 11.32 -3.53
N ASP A 48 -9.76 10.74 -2.72
CA ASP A 48 -9.49 10.56 -1.29
C ASP A 48 -8.28 9.63 -1.11
N GLN A 49 -7.35 10.06 -0.26
CA GLN A 49 -6.17 9.28 0.11
C GLN A 49 -6.41 8.59 1.46
N LEU A 50 -6.33 7.27 1.47
CA LEU A 50 -6.50 6.42 2.65
C LEU A 50 -5.28 5.49 2.73
N GLY A 51 -4.51 5.60 3.80
CA GLY A 51 -3.25 4.86 3.84
C GLY A 51 -2.28 5.30 2.73
N LEU A 52 -1.66 4.30 2.09
CA LEU A 52 -0.81 4.47 0.92
C LEU A 52 -1.59 4.49 -0.41
N MET A 53 -2.92 4.49 -0.35
CA MET A 53 -3.78 4.29 -1.51
C MET A 53 -4.66 5.51 -1.77
N THR A 54 -5.02 5.70 -3.03
CA THR A 54 -5.94 6.74 -3.50
C THR A 54 -7.16 6.09 -4.13
N ILE A 55 -8.34 6.63 -3.86
CA ILE A 55 -9.58 6.15 -4.50
C ILE A 55 -9.62 6.65 -5.93
N LYS A 56 -9.57 5.71 -6.87
CA LYS A 56 -9.64 5.96 -8.31
C LYS A 56 -11.08 6.05 -8.81
N SER A 57 -11.97 5.21 -8.30
CA SER A 57 -13.40 5.26 -8.59
C SER A 57 -14.22 4.87 -7.36
N ALA A 58 -15.41 5.45 -7.23
CA ALA A 58 -16.37 5.13 -6.18
C ALA A 58 -17.79 5.28 -6.72
N GLN A 59 -18.57 4.20 -6.71
CA GLN A 59 -19.96 4.18 -7.17
C GLN A 59 -20.88 3.63 -6.07
N VAL A 60 -21.87 4.44 -5.68
CA VAL A 60 -22.92 4.04 -4.75
C VAL A 60 -24.18 3.76 -5.54
N THR A 61 -24.59 2.50 -5.57
CA THR A 61 -25.78 2.04 -6.31
C THR A 61 -26.91 1.71 -5.34
N PRO A 62 -28.12 2.25 -5.53
CA PRO A 62 -29.29 1.81 -4.76
C PRO A 62 -29.51 0.31 -4.94
N PHE A 63 -29.54 -0.44 -3.84
CA PHE A 63 -29.74 -1.90 -3.89
C PHE A 63 -30.96 -2.30 -3.06
N MET A 64 -30.93 -2.07 -1.74
CA MET A 64 -32.12 -2.16 -0.88
C MET A 64 -32.29 -0.88 -0.05
N GLU A 65 -33.45 -0.73 0.58
CA GLU A 65 -33.75 0.42 1.43
C GLU A 65 -32.69 0.56 2.53
N ASN A 66 -32.04 1.71 2.59
CA ASN A 66 -30.94 2.03 3.52
C ASN A 66 -29.69 1.11 3.42
N GLN A 67 -29.54 0.37 2.32
CA GLN A 67 -28.44 -0.57 2.09
C GLN A 67 -27.95 -0.46 0.64
N PRO A 68 -27.17 0.57 0.30
CA PRO A 68 -26.60 0.69 -1.03
C PRO A 68 -25.49 -0.35 -1.25
N LEU A 69 -25.26 -0.71 -2.51
CA LEU A 69 -24.03 -1.37 -2.93
C LEU A 69 -22.98 -0.28 -3.19
N VAL A 70 -21.79 -0.42 -2.60
CA VAL A 70 -20.68 0.51 -2.84
C VAL A 70 -19.55 -0.23 -3.55
N ASP A 71 -19.17 0.26 -4.71
CA ASP A 71 -18.06 -0.25 -5.53
C ASP A 71 -16.94 0.79 -5.50
N ILE A 72 -15.73 0.40 -5.07
CA ILE A 72 -14.58 1.29 -4.85
C ILE A 72 -13.32 0.70 -5.47
N GLU A 73 -12.67 1.44 -6.37
CA GLU A 73 -11.36 1.08 -6.91
C GLU A 73 -10.28 1.93 -6.23
N PHE A 74 -9.26 1.27 -5.69
CA PHE A 74 -8.06 1.88 -5.12
C PHE A 74 -6.88 1.76 -6.09
N THR A 75 -6.01 2.77 -6.08
CA THR A 75 -4.72 2.75 -6.78
C THR A 75 -3.61 3.23 -5.85
N SER A 76 -2.40 2.73 -6.03
CA SER A 76 -1.22 3.18 -5.32
C SER A 76 0.00 3.08 -6.21
N GLU A 77 1.11 3.68 -5.77
CA GLU A 77 2.42 3.18 -6.18
C GLU A 77 2.55 1.70 -5.78
N PRO A 78 3.45 0.94 -6.40
CA PRO A 78 3.64 -0.47 -6.04
C PRO A 78 4.03 -0.62 -4.56
N ILE A 79 3.34 -1.52 -3.86
CA ILE A 79 3.57 -1.84 -2.45
C ILE A 79 3.83 -3.33 -2.32
N GLU A 80 4.94 -3.67 -1.67
CA GLU A 80 5.23 -5.06 -1.31
C GLU A 80 4.44 -5.47 -0.07
N ILE A 81 3.81 -6.65 -0.14
CA ILE A 81 3.09 -7.27 0.96
C ILE A 81 3.48 -8.74 1.08
N SER A 82 3.58 -9.22 2.31
CA SER A 82 3.88 -10.62 2.61
C SER A 82 2.66 -11.31 3.22
N GLY A 83 2.56 -12.62 3.03
CA GLY A 83 1.44 -13.40 3.56
C GLY A 83 1.41 -14.85 3.12
N THR A 84 0.39 -15.56 3.59
CA THR A 84 0.17 -16.96 3.30
C THR A 84 -0.79 -17.11 2.11
N TYR A 85 -0.48 -18.00 1.17
CA TYR A 85 -1.39 -18.39 0.10
C TYR A 85 -1.95 -19.80 0.32
N HIS A 86 -3.14 -20.02 -0.25
CA HIS A 86 -3.83 -21.31 -0.31
C HIS A 86 -4.41 -21.51 -1.71
N HIS A 87 -4.14 -22.67 -2.32
CA HIS A 87 -4.87 -23.11 -3.50
C HIS A 87 -6.26 -23.58 -3.09
N ASP A 88 -7.29 -23.00 -3.71
CA ASP A 88 -8.68 -23.44 -3.54
C ASP A 88 -9.04 -24.42 -4.69
N PRO A 89 -9.11 -25.73 -4.42
CA PRO A 89 -9.39 -26.73 -5.44
C PRO A 89 -10.82 -26.62 -6.00
N ASP A 90 -11.74 -25.98 -5.29
CA ASP A 90 -13.14 -25.86 -5.71
C ASP A 90 -13.37 -24.62 -6.60
N ARG A 91 -12.42 -23.68 -6.63
CA ARG A 91 -12.58 -22.37 -7.31
C ARG A 91 -11.54 -22.07 -8.38
N ASP A 92 -10.62 -23.01 -8.66
CA ASP A 92 -9.50 -22.84 -9.59
C ASP A 92 -8.78 -21.50 -9.39
N GLY A 93 -8.50 -21.19 -8.12
CA GLY A 93 -8.02 -19.89 -7.71
C GLY A 93 -7.12 -19.98 -6.48
N ILE A 94 -6.36 -18.90 -6.26
CA ILE A 94 -5.50 -18.77 -5.08
C ILE A 94 -6.06 -17.67 -4.19
N THR A 95 -6.19 -18.00 -2.91
CA THR A 95 -6.46 -17.01 -1.86
C THR A 95 -5.15 -16.65 -1.19
N PHE A 96 -4.89 -15.36 -1.00
CA PHE A 96 -3.74 -14.87 -0.25
C PHE A 96 -4.19 -14.01 0.92
N ILE A 97 -3.61 -14.28 2.08
CA ILE A 97 -3.93 -13.65 3.35
C ILE A 97 -2.67 -12.90 3.78
N PRO A 98 -2.63 -11.56 3.66
CA PRO A 98 -1.48 -10.78 4.08
C PRO A 98 -1.22 -10.93 5.58
N ASP A 99 0.05 -10.89 5.99
CA ASP A 99 0.44 -10.91 7.38
C ASP A 99 -0.06 -9.68 8.16
N SER A 100 0.02 -9.73 9.49
CA SER A 100 -0.52 -8.67 10.34
C SER A 100 0.07 -7.27 10.10
N SER A 101 1.32 -7.18 9.62
CA SER A 101 1.96 -5.90 9.23
C SER A 101 1.41 -5.40 7.91
N SER A 102 1.31 -6.28 6.92
CA SER A 102 0.82 -5.98 5.58
C SER A 102 -0.67 -5.62 5.59
N GLN A 103 -1.47 -6.24 6.47
CA GLN A 103 -2.87 -5.87 6.69
C GLN A 103 -3.07 -4.42 7.14
N GLN A 104 -2.04 -3.78 7.73
CA GLN A 104 -2.11 -2.37 8.13
C GLN A 104 -1.93 -1.41 6.95
N LEU A 105 -1.51 -1.90 5.77
CA LEU A 105 -1.32 -1.07 4.59
C LEU A 105 -2.63 -0.84 3.82
N PHE A 106 -3.65 -1.65 4.09
CA PHE A 106 -4.95 -1.55 3.44
C PHE A 106 -5.88 -0.60 4.20
N PRO A 107 -6.64 0.26 3.49
CA PRO A 107 -7.77 0.96 4.06
C PRO A 107 -8.72 -0.02 4.74
N LYS A 108 -9.24 0.35 5.92
CA LYS A 108 -10.24 -0.39 6.69
C LYS A 108 -11.52 0.46 6.72
N HIS A 109 -12.71 -0.09 6.58
CA HIS A 109 -13.90 0.71 6.84
C HIS A 109 -14.25 0.73 8.34
N ASN A 110 -14.94 1.77 8.81
CA ASN A 110 -15.37 1.92 10.21
C ASN A 110 -16.58 1.05 10.59
N LEU A 111 -17.21 0.40 9.62
CA LEU A 111 -18.49 -0.27 9.82
C LEU A 111 -18.36 -1.73 10.29
N PHE A 112 -17.20 -2.35 10.12
CA PHE A 112 -16.97 -3.76 10.48
C PHE A 112 -15.47 -4.04 10.63
N GLU A 113 -15.14 -5.05 11.45
CA GLU A 113 -13.79 -5.61 11.54
C GLU A 113 -13.67 -6.75 10.50
N TYR A 114 -12.57 -6.79 9.76
CA TYR A 114 -12.37 -7.80 8.73
C TYR A 114 -10.90 -8.11 8.51
N GLU A 115 -10.67 -9.33 8.05
CA GLU A 115 -9.41 -9.81 7.52
C GLU A 115 -9.30 -9.43 6.03
N THR A 116 -8.13 -8.97 5.63
CA THR A 116 -7.83 -8.69 4.22
C THR A 116 -7.51 -10.00 3.51
N ARG A 117 -8.30 -10.33 2.48
CA ARG A 117 -8.08 -11.51 1.64
C ARG A 117 -8.01 -11.09 0.19
N LEU A 118 -7.00 -11.61 -0.48
CA LEU A 118 -6.65 -11.32 -1.86
C LEU A 118 -7.02 -12.54 -2.72
N TYR A 119 -7.71 -12.33 -3.84
CA TYR A 119 -8.12 -13.41 -4.74
C TYR A 119 -7.44 -13.24 -6.09
N PHE A 120 -6.77 -14.29 -6.55
CA PHE A 120 -6.17 -14.34 -7.87
C PHE A 120 -7.07 -15.12 -8.81
N THR A 121 -7.50 -14.47 -9.89
CA THR A 121 -8.42 -15.03 -10.87
C THR A 121 -7.76 -15.39 -12.20
N GLU A 122 -6.52 -14.97 -12.42
CA GLU A 122 -5.78 -15.30 -13.64
C GLU A 122 -4.84 -16.50 -13.40
N GLU A 123 -4.97 -17.54 -14.22
CA GLU A 123 -4.15 -18.76 -14.15
C GLU A 123 -2.65 -18.47 -14.24
N LYS A 124 -2.26 -17.44 -15.00
CA LYS A 124 -0.85 -17.03 -15.15
C LYS A 124 -0.25 -16.58 -13.80
N ASP A 125 -1.04 -15.86 -13.01
CA ASP A 125 -0.63 -15.34 -11.70
C ASP A 125 -0.63 -16.49 -10.68
N ALA A 126 -1.60 -17.40 -10.79
CA ALA A 126 -1.65 -18.61 -9.98
C ALA A 126 -0.46 -19.54 -10.23
N SER A 127 0.02 -19.63 -11.48
CA SER A 127 1.13 -20.52 -11.86
C SER A 127 2.46 -20.20 -11.16
N LEU A 128 2.63 -18.96 -10.68
CA LEU A 128 3.83 -18.49 -9.97
C LEU A 128 3.96 -19.10 -8.57
N PHE A 129 2.85 -19.53 -7.96
CA PHE A 129 2.82 -20.21 -6.67
C PHE A 129 3.12 -21.72 -6.77
N GLY A 130 3.21 -22.24 -8.00
CA GLY A 130 3.54 -23.65 -8.27
C GLY A 130 2.41 -24.61 -7.92
N ASN A 131 2.78 -25.83 -7.48
CA ASN A 131 1.84 -26.92 -7.19
C ASN A 131 1.62 -27.15 -5.69
N GLN A 132 2.12 -26.24 -4.82
CA GLN A 132 1.97 -26.40 -3.38
C GLN A 132 0.57 -25.96 -2.96
N GLU A 133 -0.10 -26.75 -2.11
CA GLU A 133 -1.44 -26.40 -1.63
C GLU A 133 -1.46 -25.11 -0.79
N THR A 134 -0.35 -24.83 -0.10
CA THR A 134 -0.17 -23.62 0.71
C THR A 134 1.31 -23.26 0.85
N GLY A 135 1.61 -21.99 1.09
CA GLY A 135 2.94 -21.49 1.37
C GLY A 135 2.93 -20.01 1.74
N GLU A 136 4.11 -19.42 1.91
CA GLU A 136 4.30 -17.99 2.10
C GLU A 136 4.77 -17.34 0.80
N ALA A 137 4.36 -16.10 0.54
CA ALA A 137 4.84 -15.31 -0.59
C ALA A 137 4.92 -13.82 -0.26
N THR A 138 5.78 -13.11 -1.00
CA THR A 138 5.79 -11.65 -1.07
C THR A 138 5.35 -11.24 -2.46
N ILE A 139 4.37 -10.34 -2.54
CA ILE A 139 3.79 -9.88 -3.80
C ILE A 139 3.75 -8.36 -3.86
N GLU A 140 3.81 -7.82 -5.06
CA GLU A 140 3.69 -6.39 -5.31
C GLU A 140 2.25 -6.04 -5.75
N ILE A 141 1.63 -5.04 -5.11
CA ILE A 141 0.29 -4.55 -5.43
C ILE A 141 0.30 -3.06 -5.85
N GLU A 142 -0.32 -2.74 -6.98
CA GLU A 142 -0.50 -1.35 -7.48
C GLU A 142 -1.94 -0.81 -7.24
N GLY A 143 -2.75 -1.54 -6.47
CA GLY A 143 -4.15 -1.21 -6.16
C GLY A 143 -5.02 -2.44 -6.01
N TYR A 144 -6.28 -2.23 -5.60
CA TYR A 144 -7.28 -3.28 -5.53
C TYR A 144 -8.70 -2.73 -5.70
N HIS A 145 -9.64 -3.62 -5.98
CA HIS A 145 -11.08 -3.32 -6.11
C HIS A 145 -11.84 -3.81 -4.88
N GLU A 146 -12.80 -3.05 -4.36
CA GLU A 146 -13.62 -3.42 -3.22
C GLU A 146 -15.11 -3.24 -3.56
N ILE A 147 -15.92 -4.25 -3.26
CA ILE A 147 -17.38 -4.18 -3.34
C ILE A 147 -17.95 -4.42 -1.94
N VAL A 148 -18.66 -3.43 -1.41
CA VAL A 148 -19.26 -3.46 -0.08
C VAL A 148 -20.78 -3.63 -0.20
N ASN A 149 -21.29 -4.73 0.36
CA ASN A 149 -22.72 -5.01 0.49
C ASN A 149 -23.13 -4.96 1.98
N TYR A 150 -24.10 -4.10 2.30
CA TYR A 150 -24.54 -3.77 3.66
C TYR A 150 -25.48 -4.81 4.31
N LYS A 151 -25.90 -5.86 3.58
CA LYS A 151 -26.88 -6.86 4.07
C LYS A 151 -26.33 -7.92 5.01
N ASP A 152 -25.08 -8.37 4.81
CA ASP A 152 -24.60 -9.67 5.33
C ASP A 152 -23.22 -9.63 6.02
N GLU A 153 -22.77 -8.50 6.61
CA GLU A 153 -21.38 -8.39 7.11
C GLU A 153 -20.31 -8.66 6.00
N VAL A 154 -20.62 -8.29 4.74
CA VAL A 154 -19.89 -8.60 3.48
C VAL A 154 -20.22 -9.96 2.89
N THR A 155 -21.05 -9.98 1.84
CA THR A 155 -21.25 -11.20 1.04
C THR A 155 -20.14 -11.43 0.00
N GLN A 156 -19.39 -10.39 -0.40
CA GLN A 156 -18.35 -10.56 -1.44
C GLN A 156 -17.33 -9.41 -1.46
N ASN A 157 -16.17 -9.61 -0.85
CA ASN A 157 -15.01 -8.76 -1.04
C ASN A 157 -14.25 -9.28 -2.28
N SER A 158 -14.72 -8.95 -3.49
CA SER A 158 -14.01 -9.31 -4.73
C SER A 158 -12.90 -8.31 -4.96
N ARG A 159 -11.66 -8.73 -4.68
CA ARG A 159 -10.48 -7.90 -4.86
C ARG A 159 -9.79 -8.23 -6.16
N LEU A 160 -9.98 -7.37 -7.15
CA LEU A 160 -9.19 -7.43 -8.37
C LEU A 160 -7.81 -6.84 -8.07
N ILE A 161 -6.84 -7.72 -7.83
CA ILE A 161 -5.45 -7.33 -7.61
C ILE A 161 -4.77 -7.44 -8.95
N ARG A 162 -4.21 -6.33 -9.42
CA ARG A 162 -3.27 -6.37 -10.53
C ARG A 162 -1.89 -6.62 -9.92
N MET A 163 -1.49 -7.88 -9.90
CA MET A 163 -0.11 -8.25 -9.58
C MET A 163 0.74 -8.07 -10.83
N LYS A 164 1.94 -7.55 -10.62
CA LYS A 164 2.90 -7.35 -11.69
C LYS A 164 4.05 -8.33 -11.63
N ASP A 165 4.59 -8.58 -10.43
CA ASP A 165 5.74 -9.45 -10.20
C ASP A 165 5.62 -10.22 -8.87
N ILE A 166 6.28 -11.39 -8.81
CA ILE A 166 6.46 -12.23 -7.60
C ILE A 166 7.96 -12.46 -7.42
N HIS A 167 8.46 -12.31 -6.18
CA HIS A 167 9.87 -12.54 -5.81
C HIS A 167 10.09 -13.88 -5.13
#